data_AF-A0A5N6U563-F1
#
_entry.id   AF-A0A5N6U563-F1
#
_cell.length_a   1.000
_cell.length_b   1.000
_cell.length_c   1.000
_cell.angle_alpha   90.00
_cell.angle_beta   90.00
_cell.angle_gamma   90.00
#
_symmetry.space_group_name_H-M   'P 1'
#
loop_
_entity.id
_entity.type
_entity.pdbx_description
1 polymer ?
#
loop_
_entity_poly.entity_id
_entity_poly.type
_entity_poly.pdbx_seq_one_letter_code
_entity_poly.pdbx_strand_id
1 'polypeptide(L)'
;MGPLSSHGFQIPRGIDIPSGLPPRLGPMMVAGLFLGTIGWAVYDFRDWVDFGTGGTPPTFRGWLSVNRLRVVRAIHYLGGDDLQNSARVPLTGPQFLSSPLPQRSGGPPTMKPRPLPQRQCPEPIEQRAQETLNSLLSEIHAQYPDRLQLGKSKVEGGAADAIFARAEAGPWNPQVVRLGYELAHIHSVDRSLHIFISPADARTVIDARWGRRFANPSLTPPGWIMVYAPRNTEEVEQVRQILKAVLQWSMFITEG
;
A
#
# COMPACT_ATOMS: atom_id res chain seq x y z
N MET A 1 13.87 82.26 -1.32
CA MET A 1 13.16 81.29 -0.47
C MET A 1 11.89 80.88 -1.20
N GLY A 2 11.92 79.73 -1.89
CA GLY A 2 10.74 79.17 -2.57
C GLY A 2 10.04 78.15 -1.67
N PRO A 3 8.70 78.05 -1.68
CA PRO A 3 7.97 77.22 -0.75
C PRO A 3 8.06 75.72 -1.12
N LEU A 4 8.20 74.89 -0.09
CA LEU A 4 8.16 73.42 -0.17
C LEU A 4 6.76 72.96 -0.57
N SER A 5 6.69 72.19 -1.67
CA SER A 5 5.51 71.47 -2.12
C SER A 5 5.17 70.34 -1.15
N SER A 6 3.93 70.31 -0.65
CA SER A 6 3.39 69.19 0.11
C SER A 6 2.92 68.10 -0.85
N HIS A 7 3.62 66.97 -0.88
CA HIS A 7 3.15 65.77 -1.56
C HIS A 7 2.12 65.07 -0.67
N GLY A 8 0.84 65.30 -0.97
CA GLY A 8 -0.26 64.53 -0.42
C GLY A 8 -0.20 63.07 -0.89
N PHE A 9 -0.08 62.15 0.06
CA PHE A 9 -0.22 60.72 -0.17
C PHE A 9 -1.69 60.41 -0.53
N GLN A 10 -1.97 60.08 -1.79
CA GLN A 10 -3.28 59.58 -2.19
C GLN A 10 -3.38 58.08 -1.87
N ILE A 11 -4.32 57.72 -1.00
CA ILE A 11 -4.72 56.33 -0.76
C ILE A 11 -5.34 55.80 -2.06
N PRO A 12 -4.90 54.64 -2.60
CA PRO A 12 -5.55 54.06 -3.77
C PRO A 12 -7.00 53.73 -3.44
N ARG A 13 -7.92 54.27 -4.25
CA ARG A 13 -9.36 53.97 -4.18
C ARG A 13 -9.56 52.46 -4.25
N GLY A 14 -10.55 52.01 -3.47
CA GLY A 14 -10.88 50.61 -3.28
C GLY A 14 -10.96 49.82 -4.58
N ILE A 15 -10.56 48.56 -4.50
CA ILE A 15 -10.80 47.56 -5.54
C ILE A 15 -12.32 47.47 -5.71
N ASP A 16 -12.83 47.98 -6.83
CA ASP A 16 -14.22 47.77 -7.23
C ASP A 16 -14.45 46.27 -7.46
N ILE A 17 -15.14 45.63 -6.51
CA ILE A 17 -15.62 44.26 -6.68
C ILE A 17 -16.77 44.34 -7.70
N PRO A 18 -16.69 43.66 -8.85
CA PRO A 18 -17.73 43.75 -9.86
C PRO A 18 -19.06 43.25 -9.30
N SER A 19 -20.02 44.18 -9.17
CA SER A 19 -21.39 43.90 -8.77
C SER A 19 -22.16 43.33 -9.96
N GLY A 20 -22.06 42.02 -10.18
CA GLY A 20 -22.68 41.42 -11.36
C GLY A 20 -22.77 39.89 -11.41
N LEU A 21 -22.71 39.18 -10.28
CA LEU A 21 -23.07 37.76 -10.30
C LEU A 21 -24.60 37.62 -10.42
N PRO A 22 -25.12 36.89 -11.42
CA PRO A 22 -26.56 36.69 -11.51
C PRO A 22 -27.05 35.97 -10.25
N PRO A 23 -28.24 36.32 -9.69
CA PRO A 23 -28.69 35.82 -8.39
C PRO A 23 -28.85 34.29 -8.32
N ARG A 24 -28.83 33.61 -9.48
CA ARG A 24 -28.88 32.16 -9.61
C ARG A 24 -27.50 31.49 -9.70
N LEU A 25 -26.40 32.23 -9.91
CA LEU A 25 -25.07 31.64 -10.08
C LEU A 25 -24.59 30.95 -8.80
N GLY A 26 -24.78 31.58 -7.64
CA GLY A 26 -24.44 30.99 -6.34
C GLY A 26 -25.12 29.63 -6.09
N PRO A 27 -26.47 29.57 -6.14
CA PRO A 27 -27.22 28.32 -6.05
C PRO A 27 -26.81 27.27 -7.10
N MET A 28 -26.54 27.68 -8.34
CA MET A 28 -26.11 26.77 -9.42
C MET A 28 -24.72 26.19 -9.17
N MET A 29 -23.77 26.97 -8.67
CA MET A 29 -22.43 26.47 -8.29
C MET A 29 -22.51 25.49 -7.12
N VAL A 30 -23.32 25.79 -6.09
CA VAL A 30 -23.54 24.88 -4.95
C VAL A 30 -24.17 23.58 -5.42
N ALA A 31 -25.21 23.64 -6.27
CA ALA A 31 -25.83 22.45 -6.85
C ALA A 31 -24.85 21.63 -7.71
N GLY A 32 -24.02 22.30 -8.51
CA GLY A 32 -22.98 21.66 -9.31
C GLY A 32 -21.94 20.94 -8.46
N LEU A 33 -21.44 21.58 -7.40
CA LEU A 33 -20.52 20.96 -6.43
C LEU A 33 -21.15 19.76 -5.73
N PHE A 34 -22.41 19.89 -5.32
CA PHE A 34 -23.15 18.81 -4.66
C PHE A 34 -23.33 17.59 -5.57
N LEU A 35 -23.81 17.80 -6.80
CA LEU A 35 -23.97 16.74 -7.81
C LEU A 35 -22.63 16.11 -8.19
N GLY A 36 -21.58 16.92 -8.36
CA GLY A 36 -20.24 16.43 -8.62
C GLY A 36 -19.70 15.57 -7.48
N THR A 37 -19.91 15.99 -6.22
CA THR A 37 -19.50 15.22 -5.03
C THR A 37 -20.23 13.89 -4.95
N ILE A 38 -21.55 13.87 -5.20
CA ILE A 38 -22.33 12.63 -5.23
C ILE A 38 -21.86 11.73 -6.37
N GLY A 39 -21.68 12.28 -7.57
CA GLY A 39 -21.21 11.53 -8.73
C GLY A 39 -19.85 10.88 -8.48
N TRP A 40 -18.90 11.64 -7.92
CA TRP A 40 -17.59 11.12 -7.50
C TRP A 40 -17.72 10.04 -6.42
N ALA A 41 -18.56 10.24 -5.40
CA ALA A 41 -18.73 9.26 -4.33
C ALA A 41 -19.31 7.94 -4.85
N VAL A 42 -20.29 8.00 -5.75
CA VAL A 42 -20.88 6.82 -6.41
C VAL A 42 -19.83 6.11 -7.28
N TYR A 43 -19.04 6.86 -8.04
CA TYR A 43 -17.96 6.30 -8.85
C TYR A 43 -16.88 5.64 -7.97
N ASP A 44 -16.40 6.33 -6.92
CA ASP A 44 -15.37 5.82 -6.01
C ASP A 44 -15.85 4.58 -5.25
N PHE A 45 -17.12 4.54 -4.84
CA PHE A 45 -17.74 3.37 -4.23
C PHE A 45 -17.75 2.17 -5.19
N ARG A 46 -18.19 2.38 -6.43
CA ARG A 46 -18.25 1.31 -7.45
C ARG A 46 -16.85 0.81 -7.81
N ASP A 47 -15.92 1.70 -8.12
CA ASP A 47 -14.52 1.32 -8.40
C ASP A 47 -13.89 0.59 -7.21
N TRP A 48 -14.22 0.94 -5.97
CA TRP A 48 -13.76 0.19 -4.79
C TRP A 48 -14.33 -1.23 -4.71
N VAL A 49 -15.63 -1.38 -4.97
CA VAL A 49 -16.29 -2.69 -4.95
C VAL A 49 -15.79 -3.56 -6.10
N ASP A 50 -15.75 -3.02 -7.31
CA ASP A 50 -15.36 -3.73 -8.54
C ASP A 50 -13.90 -4.18 -8.50
N PHE A 51 -13.00 -3.38 -7.91
CA PHE A 51 -11.60 -3.76 -7.74
C PHE A 51 -11.39 -4.85 -6.67
N GLY A 52 -12.34 -4.99 -5.75
CA GLY A 52 -12.26 -5.89 -4.61
C GLY A 52 -12.00 -5.15 -3.30
N THR A 53 -12.83 -5.44 -2.29
CA THR A 53 -12.82 -4.74 -1.00
C THR A 53 -11.93 -5.41 0.05
N GLY A 54 -11.23 -6.49 -0.31
CA GLY A 54 -10.44 -7.32 0.61
C GLY A 54 -11.30 -7.81 1.78
N GLY A 55 -10.77 -7.77 2.99
CA GLY A 55 -11.54 -8.09 4.20
C GLY A 55 -12.59 -7.06 4.63
N THR A 56 -12.76 -5.94 3.91
CA THR A 56 -13.75 -4.93 4.28
C THR A 56 -15.10 -5.24 3.61
N PRO A 57 -16.22 -5.29 4.35
CA PRO A 57 -17.53 -5.54 3.75
C PRO A 57 -17.89 -4.48 2.70
N PRO A 58 -18.40 -4.88 1.50
CA PRO A 58 -18.73 -3.97 0.39
C PRO A 58 -20.03 -3.19 0.66
N THR A 59 -20.02 -2.41 1.74
CA THR A 59 -21.13 -1.62 2.24
C THR A 59 -20.75 -0.15 2.31
N PHE A 60 -21.73 0.75 2.33
CA PHE A 60 -21.46 2.18 2.49
C PHE A 60 -20.65 2.49 3.77
N ARG A 61 -20.91 1.76 4.87
CA ARG A 61 -20.16 1.90 6.13
C ARG A 61 -18.69 1.45 5.99
N GLY A 62 -18.44 0.38 5.20
CA GLY A 62 -17.10 -0.07 4.86
C GLY A 62 -16.35 0.99 4.04
N TRP A 63 -17.00 1.50 3.00
CA TRP A 63 -16.47 2.57 2.16
C TRP A 63 -16.13 3.84 2.95
N LEU A 64 -16.99 4.24 3.89
CA LEU A 64 -16.74 5.39 4.76
C LEU A 64 -15.51 5.15 5.66
N SER A 65 -15.37 3.94 6.20
CA SER A 65 -14.20 3.56 7.01
C SER A 65 -12.89 3.65 6.20
N VAL A 66 -12.89 3.15 4.96
CA VAL A 66 -11.73 3.23 4.05
C VAL A 66 -11.42 4.69 3.70
N ASN A 67 -12.44 5.51 3.44
CA ASN A 67 -12.23 6.94 3.15
C ASN A 67 -11.74 7.73 4.36
N ARG A 68 -12.19 7.41 5.58
CA ARG A 68 -11.62 7.99 6.80
C ARG A 68 -10.13 7.67 6.91
N LEU A 69 -9.75 6.41 6.63
CA LEU A 69 -8.35 6.01 6.61
C LEU A 69 -7.57 6.73 5.51
N ARG A 70 -8.17 6.94 4.32
CA ARG A 70 -7.60 7.73 3.22
C ARG A 70 -7.20 9.14 3.67
N VAL A 71 -8.09 9.82 4.40
CA VAL A 71 -7.82 11.16 4.95
C VAL A 71 -6.71 11.13 6.01
N VAL A 72 -6.77 10.19 6.96
CA VAL A 72 -5.71 10.05 7.99
C VAL A 72 -4.34 9.80 7.36
N ARG A 73 -4.28 8.92 6.34
CA ARG A 73 -3.05 8.61 5.62
C ARG A 73 -2.52 9.81 4.84
N ALA A 74 -3.40 10.63 4.26
CA ALA A 74 -3.02 11.88 3.61
C ALA A 74 -2.42 12.89 4.61
N ILE A 75 -3.02 13.06 5.79
CA ILE A 75 -2.49 13.93 6.86
C ILE A 75 -1.10 13.45 7.30
N HIS A 76 -0.92 12.16 7.56
CA HIS A 76 0.38 11.63 7.94
C HIS A 76 1.43 11.80 6.83
N TYR A 77 1.04 11.65 5.55
CA TYR A 77 1.94 11.90 4.42
C TYR A 77 2.40 13.37 4.38
N LEU A 78 1.48 14.32 4.58
CA LEU A 78 1.82 15.75 4.70
C LEU A 78 2.72 16.04 5.90
N GLY A 79 2.62 15.23 6.96
CA GLY A 79 3.53 15.24 8.12
C GLY A 79 4.87 14.53 7.89
N GLY A 80 5.20 14.13 6.65
CA GLY A 80 6.48 13.51 6.29
C GLY A 80 6.53 11.98 6.43
N ASP A 81 5.42 11.31 6.76
CA ASP A 81 5.36 9.85 6.83
C ASP A 81 5.05 9.25 5.43
N ASP A 82 6.05 9.16 4.57
CA ASP A 82 5.91 8.45 3.29
C ASP A 82 6.10 6.94 3.48
N LEU A 83 5.14 6.12 3.06
CA LEU A 83 5.25 4.65 3.14
C LEU A 83 6.38 4.08 2.27
N GLN A 84 6.89 4.83 1.28
CA GLN A 84 8.09 4.47 0.52
C GLN A 84 9.39 4.76 1.28
N ASN A 85 9.31 5.48 2.40
CA ASN A 85 10.46 5.73 3.27
C ASN A 85 10.56 4.61 4.33
N SER A 86 11.73 3.97 4.39
CA SER A 86 12.05 2.89 5.32
C SER A 86 12.48 3.35 6.71
N ALA A 87 12.65 4.66 6.96
CA ALA A 87 13.20 5.19 8.21
C ALA A 87 12.44 4.77 9.48
N ARG A 88 11.15 4.42 9.35
CA ARG A 88 10.31 3.91 10.46
C ARG A 88 10.34 2.39 10.62
N VAL A 89 11.11 1.68 9.79
CA VAL A 89 11.38 0.24 9.91
C VAL A 89 12.74 0.08 10.62
N PRO A 90 12.83 -0.77 11.66
CA PRO A 90 14.09 -1.03 12.35
C PRO A 90 15.23 -1.40 11.37
N LEU A 91 16.38 -0.74 11.52
CA LEU A 91 17.57 -1.01 10.70
C LEU A 91 18.29 -2.29 11.14
N THR A 92 18.32 -2.55 12.44
CA THR A 92 19.09 -3.61 13.05
C THR A 92 18.24 -4.85 13.24
N GLY A 93 18.86 -6.01 13.08
CA GLY A 93 18.20 -7.31 13.20
C GLY A 93 18.75 -8.33 12.23
N PRO A 94 18.25 -9.57 12.31
CA PRO A 94 18.65 -10.64 11.41
C PRO A 94 18.17 -10.36 9.97
N GLN A 95 19.00 -10.72 9.01
CA GLN A 95 18.74 -10.60 7.57
C GLN A 95 18.85 -11.98 6.94
N PHE A 96 17.93 -12.27 6.02
CA PHE A 96 17.80 -13.58 5.37
C PHE A 96 17.76 -13.48 3.84
N LEU A 97 17.80 -12.26 3.28
CA LEU A 97 18.04 -12.07 1.86
C LEU A 97 19.43 -12.64 1.50
N SER A 98 19.46 -13.58 0.56
CA SER A 98 20.69 -14.28 0.14
C SER A 98 21.71 -13.38 -0.56
N SER A 99 21.25 -12.28 -1.16
CA SER A 99 22.05 -11.29 -1.87
C SER A 99 21.39 -9.92 -1.80
N PRO A 100 22.14 -8.82 -2.02
CA PRO A 100 21.56 -7.50 -2.16
C PRO A 100 20.56 -7.45 -3.32
N LEU A 101 19.41 -6.81 -3.09
CA LEU A 101 18.44 -6.57 -4.15
C LEU A 101 18.95 -5.44 -5.06
N PRO A 102 18.90 -5.61 -6.39
CA PRO A 102 19.19 -4.52 -7.30
C PRO A 102 18.14 -3.42 -7.16
N GLN A 103 18.51 -2.18 -7.50
CA GLN A 103 17.53 -1.10 -7.59
C GLN A 103 16.45 -1.44 -8.62
N ARG A 104 15.18 -1.40 -8.24
CA ARG A 104 14.08 -1.72 -9.15
C ARG A 104 14.03 -0.73 -10.33
N SER A 105 14.28 -1.25 -11.54
CA SER A 105 14.24 -0.46 -12.79
C SER A 105 12.86 0.17 -13.00
N GLY A 106 12.74 1.37 -13.57
CA GLY A 106 11.43 2.03 -13.76
C GLY A 106 10.69 2.47 -12.48
N GLY A 107 11.22 2.20 -11.29
CA GLY A 107 10.66 2.66 -10.02
C GLY A 107 9.41 1.92 -9.54
N PRO A 108 8.73 2.46 -8.51
CA PRO A 108 7.52 1.88 -7.94
C PRO A 108 6.32 2.11 -8.87
N PRO A 109 5.32 1.22 -8.84
CA PRO A 109 4.10 1.36 -9.62
C PRO A 109 3.22 2.48 -9.06
N THR A 110 2.23 2.88 -9.86
CA THR A 110 1.16 3.76 -9.36
C THR A 110 0.28 3.01 -8.37
N MET A 111 -0.11 3.67 -7.27
CA MET A 111 -0.90 3.08 -6.21
C MET A 111 -2.37 3.46 -6.35
N LYS A 112 -3.29 2.56 -5.97
CA LYS A 112 -4.69 2.95 -5.80
C LYS A 112 -4.78 3.98 -4.66
N PRO A 113 -5.69 4.96 -4.74
CA PRO A 113 -5.78 6.04 -3.76
C PRO A 113 -6.25 5.57 -2.37
N ARG A 114 -6.82 4.36 -2.28
CA ARG A 114 -7.36 3.79 -1.05
C ARG A 114 -6.26 3.08 -0.26
N PRO A 115 -6.08 3.39 1.04
CA PRO A 115 -5.06 2.73 1.85
C PRO A 115 -5.36 1.25 2.15
N LEU A 116 -6.63 0.88 2.25
CA LEU A 116 -7.09 -0.49 2.45
C LEU A 116 -8.29 -0.83 1.55
N PRO A 117 -8.35 -2.05 0.98
CA PRO A 117 -7.21 -2.96 0.82
C PRO A 117 -6.07 -2.23 0.08
N GLN A 118 -4.83 -2.50 0.47
CA GLN A 118 -3.68 -1.76 -0.06
C GLN A 118 -3.32 -2.34 -1.43
N ARG A 119 -3.52 -1.57 -2.49
CA ARG A 119 -3.45 -2.07 -3.88
C ARG A 119 -2.66 -1.16 -4.79
N GLN A 120 -1.95 -1.74 -5.75
CA GLN A 120 -1.37 -0.99 -6.86
C GLN A 120 -2.34 -0.94 -8.04
N CYS A 121 -2.12 -0.01 -8.95
CA CYS A 121 -2.74 -0.08 -10.26
C CYS A 121 -2.11 -1.27 -11.01
N PRO A 122 -2.92 -2.14 -11.65
CA PRO A 122 -2.39 -3.22 -12.48
C PRO A 122 -1.52 -2.65 -13.60
N GLU A 123 -0.36 -3.27 -13.79
CA GLU A 123 0.56 -2.99 -14.89
C GLU A 123 0.68 -4.25 -15.75
N PRO A 124 1.04 -4.13 -17.04
CA PRO A 124 1.32 -5.29 -17.88
C PRO A 124 2.43 -6.15 -17.27
N ILE A 125 2.20 -7.45 -17.21
CA ILE A 125 3.16 -8.46 -16.76
C ILE A 125 3.43 -9.40 -17.93
N GLU A 126 4.71 -9.66 -18.21
CA GLU A 126 5.11 -10.66 -19.19
C GLU A 126 4.46 -12.01 -18.85
N GLN A 127 3.93 -12.71 -19.86
CA GLN A 127 3.22 -13.97 -19.67
C GLN A 127 4.02 -14.99 -18.84
N ARG A 128 5.32 -15.16 -19.13
CA ARG A 128 6.18 -16.09 -18.41
C ARG A 128 6.38 -15.70 -16.95
N ALA A 129 6.50 -14.41 -16.67
CA ALA A 129 6.59 -13.89 -15.31
C ALA A 129 5.29 -14.09 -14.54
N GLN A 130 4.14 -13.87 -15.19
CA GLN A 130 2.82 -14.11 -14.62
C GLN A 130 2.60 -15.60 -14.29
N GLU A 131 2.96 -16.50 -15.19
CA GLU A 131 2.88 -17.96 -14.97
C GLU A 131 3.77 -18.38 -13.80
N THR A 132 5.01 -17.89 -13.76
CA THR A 132 5.95 -18.16 -12.67
C THR A 132 5.43 -17.62 -11.33
N LEU A 133 4.85 -16.41 -11.31
CA LEU A 133 4.27 -15.83 -10.11
C LEU A 133 3.08 -16.65 -9.60
N ASN A 134 2.24 -17.16 -10.51
CA ASN A 134 1.07 -17.98 -10.17
C ASN A 134 1.47 -19.34 -9.57
N SER A 135 2.61 -19.92 -9.98
CA SER A 135 3.13 -21.18 -9.41
C SER A 135 4.01 -20.98 -8.18
N LEU A 136 4.46 -19.75 -7.90
CA LEU A 136 5.51 -19.46 -6.93
C LEU A 136 5.20 -19.96 -5.51
N LEU A 137 3.98 -19.72 -5.00
CA LEU A 137 3.60 -20.22 -3.66
C LEU A 137 3.56 -21.74 -3.63
N SER A 138 3.08 -22.39 -4.69
CA SER A 138 3.04 -23.84 -4.81
C SER A 138 4.43 -24.47 -4.88
N GLU A 139 5.36 -23.84 -5.60
CA GLU A 139 6.77 -24.25 -5.68
C GLU A 139 7.48 -24.13 -4.32
N ILE A 140 7.18 -23.08 -3.57
CA ILE A 140 7.70 -22.90 -2.21
C ILE A 140 7.11 -23.94 -1.26
N HIS A 141 5.79 -24.15 -1.33
CA HIS A 141 5.11 -25.19 -0.54
C HIS A 141 5.68 -26.59 -0.82
N ALA A 142 5.96 -26.93 -2.09
CA ALA A 142 6.51 -28.22 -2.47
C ALA A 142 7.90 -28.50 -1.87
N GLN A 143 8.65 -27.47 -1.50
CA GLN A 143 9.94 -27.62 -0.80
C GLN A 143 9.78 -27.91 0.70
N TYR A 144 8.65 -27.52 1.30
CA TYR A 144 8.39 -27.67 2.74
C TYR A 144 6.93 -28.10 3.02
N PRO A 145 6.44 -29.20 2.44
CA PRO A 145 5.01 -29.58 2.50
C PRO A 145 4.54 -29.89 3.94
N ASP A 146 5.45 -30.40 4.78
CA ASP A 146 5.17 -30.74 6.18
C ASP A 146 5.14 -29.51 7.09
N ARG A 147 5.61 -28.35 6.61
CA ARG A 147 5.70 -27.12 7.40
C ARG A 147 4.78 -26.01 6.91
N LEU A 148 4.39 -26.05 5.65
CA LEU A 148 3.60 -25.00 5.01
C LEU A 148 2.24 -25.53 4.57
N GLN A 149 1.29 -24.62 4.46
CA GLN A 149 -0.04 -24.88 3.94
C GLN A 149 -0.44 -23.78 2.96
N LEU A 150 -1.01 -24.16 1.82
CA LEU A 150 -1.64 -23.22 0.91
C LEU A 150 -3.11 -23.02 1.30
N GLY A 151 -3.61 -21.80 1.10
CA GLY A 151 -5.01 -21.47 1.38
C GLY A 151 -5.41 -20.13 0.80
N LYS A 152 -6.60 -19.66 1.19
CA LYS A 152 -7.07 -18.31 0.86
C LYS A 152 -6.73 -17.35 2.01
N SER A 153 -6.24 -16.16 1.67
CA SER A 153 -5.91 -15.12 2.65
C SER A 153 -7.15 -14.72 3.46
N LYS A 154 -7.04 -14.74 4.79
CA LYS A 154 -8.12 -14.30 5.67
C LYS A 154 -8.23 -12.78 5.67
N VAL A 155 -7.10 -12.10 5.55
CA VAL A 155 -7.01 -10.62 5.53
C VAL A 155 -7.67 -10.05 4.27
N GLU A 156 -7.61 -10.77 3.16
CA GLU A 156 -8.27 -10.42 1.90
C GLU A 156 -9.70 -10.99 1.76
N GLY A 157 -10.32 -11.47 2.84
CA GLY A 157 -11.68 -12.00 2.79
C GLY A 157 -11.84 -13.23 1.89
N GLY A 158 -10.75 -13.99 1.67
CA GLY A 158 -10.71 -15.17 0.82
C GLY A 158 -10.41 -14.91 -0.67
N ALA A 159 -10.18 -13.66 -1.07
CA ALA A 159 -10.02 -13.28 -2.49
C ALA A 159 -8.61 -13.49 -3.07
N ALA A 160 -7.62 -13.75 -2.22
CA ALA A 160 -6.20 -13.90 -2.58
C ALA A 160 -5.68 -15.28 -2.18
N ASP A 161 -4.75 -15.81 -2.98
CA ASP A 161 -4.01 -17.03 -2.64
C ASP A 161 -2.89 -16.69 -1.65
N ALA A 162 -2.74 -17.53 -0.63
CA ALA A 162 -1.84 -17.29 0.47
C ALA A 162 -1.09 -18.57 0.86
N ILE A 163 0.09 -18.37 1.46
CA ILE A 163 0.89 -19.41 2.09
C ILE A 163 0.98 -19.17 3.58
N PHE A 164 0.76 -20.23 4.34
CA PHE A 164 0.69 -20.24 5.79
C PHE A 164 1.74 -21.19 6.37
N ALA A 165 2.21 -20.85 7.56
CA ALA A 165 2.90 -21.81 8.42
C ALA A 165 1.88 -22.78 9.04
N ARG A 166 2.20 -24.07 9.11
CA ARG A 166 1.40 -25.07 9.85
C ARG A 166 1.66 -24.91 11.34
N ALA A 167 0.62 -24.64 12.12
CA ALA A 167 0.74 -24.35 13.54
C ALA A 167 1.48 -25.45 14.33
N GLU A 168 1.28 -26.70 13.92
CA GLU A 168 1.86 -27.92 14.50
C GLU A 168 3.30 -28.22 14.06
N ALA A 169 3.81 -27.58 13.01
CA ALA A 169 5.05 -27.98 12.34
C ALA A 169 6.33 -27.34 12.91
N GLY A 170 6.31 -27.02 14.20
CA GLY A 170 7.46 -26.59 14.96
C GLY A 170 7.28 -25.24 15.63
N PRO A 171 8.28 -24.80 16.40
CA PRO A 171 8.24 -23.46 16.93
C PRO A 171 8.40 -22.47 15.77
N TRP A 172 7.53 -21.48 15.74
CA TRP A 172 7.52 -20.38 14.77
C TRP A 172 7.96 -19.10 15.45
N ASN A 173 8.43 -18.15 14.65
CA ASN A 173 8.57 -16.77 15.09
C ASN A 173 7.25 -16.31 15.76
N PRO A 174 7.25 -15.79 17.00
CA PRO A 174 6.03 -15.41 17.71
C PRO A 174 5.17 -14.38 16.96
N GLN A 175 5.76 -13.59 16.07
CA GLN A 175 5.04 -12.64 15.23
C GLN A 175 4.23 -13.34 14.12
N VAL A 176 4.66 -14.51 13.63
CA VAL A 176 3.88 -15.34 12.68
C VAL A 176 2.58 -15.81 13.33
N VAL A 177 2.65 -16.25 14.59
CA VAL A 177 1.46 -16.67 15.35
C VAL A 177 0.46 -15.52 15.48
N ARG A 178 0.96 -14.31 15.74
CA ARG A 178 0.14 -13.08 15.84
C ARG A 178 -0.54 -12.71 14.52
N LEU A 179 0.05 -13.09 13.40
CA LEU A 179 -0.50 -12.91 12.05
C LEU A 179 -1.41 -14.07 11.61
N GLY A 180 -1.79 -14.97 12.52
CA GLY A 180 -2.63 -16.12 12.18
C GLY A 180 -1.93 -17.09 11.22
N TYR A 181 -0.60 -17.16 11.30
CA TYR A 181 0.29 -17.99 10.50
C TYR A 181 0.40 -17.60 9.01
N GLU A 182 -0.24 -16.51 8.57
CA GLU A 182 -0.14 -16.03 7.19
C GLU A 182 1.25 -15.42 6.95
N LEU A 183 2.02 -15.99 6.02
CA LEU A 183 3.38 -15.55 5.71
C LEU A 183 3.42 -14.61 4.50
N ALA A 184 2.62 -14.91 3.49
CA ALA A 184 2.48 -14.10 2.30
C ALA A 184 1.18 -14.40 1.58
N HIS A 185 0.67 -13.42 0.85
CA HIS A 185 -0.43 -13.59 -0.08
C HIS A 185 -0.23 -12.79 -1.36
N ILE A 186 -0.75 -13.31 -2.47
CA ILE A 186 -0.70 -12.68 -3.79
C ILE A 186 -2.09 -12.18 -4.14
N HIS A 187 -2.18 -10.89 -4.43
CA HIS A 187 -3.40 -10.26 -4.88
C HIS A 187 -3.83 -10.79 -6.25
N SER A 188 -5.11 -11.16 -6.37
CA SER A 188 -5.67 -11.76 -7.59
C SER A 188 -5.77 -10.79 -8.78
N VAL A 189 -5.95 -9.50 -8.51
CA VAL A 189 -6.18 -8.46 -9.55
C VAL A 189 -4.87 -7.81 -9.99
N ASP A 190 -4.16 -7.19 -9.05
CA ASP A 190 -2.97 -6.38 -9.33
C ASP A 190 -1.65 -7.13 -9.14
N ARG A 191 -1.69 -8.40 -8.71
CA ARG A 191 -0.53 -9.31 -8.59
C ARG A 191 0.59 -8.85 -7.66
N SER A 192 0.36 -7.77 -6.92
CA SER A 192 1.20 -7.37 -5.80
C SER A 192 1.03 -8.33 -4.63
N LEU A 193 1.95 -8.27 -3.68
CA LEU A 193 1.98 -9.19 -2.55
C LEU A 193 1.95 -8.42 -1.24
N HIS A 194 1.34 -9.02 -0.23
CA HIS A 194 1.73 -8.75 1.15
C HIS A 194 2.57 -9.91 1.66
N ILE A 195 3.63 -9.57 2.39
CA ILE A 195 4.59 -10.54 2.93
C ILE A 195 4.96 -10.18 4.36
N PHE A 196 5.35 -11.20 5.14
CA PHE A 196 5.94 -11.04 6.45
C PHE A 196 7.43 -11.39 6.44
N ILE A 197 8.30 -10.40 6.41
CA ILE A 197 9.76 -10.58 6.36
C ILE A 197 10.43 -9.94 7.60
N SER A 198 11.72 -10.17 7.83
CA SER A 198 12.43 -9.51 8.94
C SER A 198 12.40 -7.99 8.76
N PRO A 199 12.36 -7.17 9.83
CA PRO A 199 12.39 -5.72 9.68
C PRO A 199 13.61 -5.20 8.91
N ALA A 200 14.78 -5.80 9.11
CA ALA A 200 15.99 -5.42 8.39
C ALA A 200 15.88 -5.71 6.88
N ASP A 201 15.37 -6.88 6.50
CA ASP A 201 15.12 -7.21 5.08
C ASP A 201 13.99 -6.35 4.49
N ALA A 202 12.94 -6.06 5.25
CA ALA A 202 11.85 -5.18 4.81
C ALA A 202 12.39 -3.79 4.44
N ARG A 203 13.35 -3.27 5.21
CA ARG A 203 14.05 -2.02 4.89
C ARG A 203 14.84 -2.15 3.59
N THR A 204 15.61 -3.22 3.39
CA THR A 204 16.31 -3.49 2.13
C THR A 204 15.36 -3.53 0.92
N VAL A 205 14.21 -4.19 1.04
CA VAL A 205 13.18 -4.26 0.00
C VAL A 205 12.62 -2.87 -0.35
N ILE A 206 12.35 -2.04 0.66
CA ILE A 206 11.81 -0.68 0.47
C ILE A 206 12.87 0.24 -0.14
N ASP A 207 14.10 0.21 0.37
CA ASP A 207 15.21 1.06 -0.09
C ASP A 207 15.59 0.73 -1.54
N ALA A 208 15.53 -0.55 -1.93
CA ALA A 208 15.72 -1.02 -3.30
C ALA A 208 14.48 -0.79 -4.21
N ARG A 209 13.42 -0.14 -3.70
CA ARG A 209 12.18 0.22 -4.41
C ARG A 209 11.34 -0.97 -4.88
N TRP A 210 11.47 -2.13 -4.22
CA TRP A 210 10.67 -3.34 -4.50
C TRP A 210 9.34 -3.38 -3.75
N GLY A 211 9.17 -2.53 -2.74
CA GLY A 211 7.96 -2.49 -1.94
C GLY A 211 7.76 -1.19 -1.19
N ARG A 212 6.78 -1.20 -0.30
CA ARG A 212 6.47 -0.11 0.63
C ARG A 212 5.91 -0.65 1.93
N ARG A 213 5.98 0.16 2.99
CA ARG A 213 5.36 -0.17 4.27
C ARG A 213 3.86 -0.41 4.13
N PHE A 214 3.32 -1.24 5.02
CA PHE A 214 1.88 -1.41 5.13
C PHE A 214 1.19 -0.11 5.54
N ALA A 215 0.04 0.17 4.93
CA ALA A 215 -0.62 1.47 5.07
C ALA A 215 -1.16 1.74 6.48
N ASN A 216 -1.39 0.69 7.26
CA ASN A 216 -1.84 0.78 8.65
C ASN A 216 -0.92 0.00 9.60
N PRO A 217 0.21 0.59 10.04
CA PRO A 217 1.21 -0.09 10.88
C PRO A 217 0.71 -0.47 12.28
N SER A 218 -0.49 -0.03 12.68
CA SER A 218 -1.09 -0.44 13.96
C SER A 218 -1.67 -1.86 13.94
N LEU A 219 -1.91 -2.42 12.75
CA LEU A 219 -2.54 -3.74 12.60
C LEU A 219 -1.51 -4.87 12.46
N THR A 220 -0.27 -4.56 12.10
CA THR A 220 0.71 -5.57 11.69
C THR A 220 2.11 -5.20 12.18
N PRO A 221 3.00 -6.19 12.40
CA PRO A 221 4.40 -5.91 12.72
C PRO A 221 5.11 -5.13 11.59
N PRO A 222 6.23 -4.45 11.88
CA PRO A 222 6.97 -3.65 10.89
C PRO A 222 7.43 -4.42 9.64
N GLY A 223 7.63 -5.73 9.76
CA GLY A 223 8.00 -6.63 8.67
C GLY A 223 6.86 -7.01 7.73
N TRP A 224 5.61 -6.63 8.06
CA TRP A 224 4.48 -6.79 7.15
C TRP A 224 4.49 -5.64 6.14
N ILE A 225 4.90 -5.94 4.92
CA ILE A 225 5.06 -4.95 3.85
C ILE A 225 4.29 -5.36 2.60
N MET A 226 4.10 -4.40 1.70
CA MET A 226 3.63 -4.66 0.36
C MET A 226 4.83 -4.76 -0.59
N VAL A 227 4.88 -5.82 -1.40
CA VAL A 227 5.84 -5.97 -2.51
C VAL A 227 5.08 -5.76 -3.83
N TYR A 228 5.68 -5.00 -4.73
CA TYR A 228 5.05 -4.68 -6.01
C TYR A 228 5.07 -5.86 -6.97
N ALA A 229 4.03 -5.97 -7.79
CA ALA A 229 3.90 -7.02 -8.80
C ALA A 229 5.11 -7.03 -9.75
N PRO A 230 5.71 -8.19 -10.07
CA PRO A 230 6.82 -8.26 -11.02
C PRO A 230 6.33 -7.98 -12.45
N ARG A 231 7.12 -7.31 -13.27
CA ARG A 231 6.78 -7.00 -14.67
C ARG A 231 7.32 -8.01 -15.68
N ASN A 232 8.44 -8.66 -15.36
CA ASN A 232 9.17 -9.58 -16.24
C ASN A 232 9.83 -10.72 -15.44
N THR A 233 10.50 -11.61 -16.15
CA THR A 233 11.17 -12.77 -15.56
C THR A 233 12.28 -12.42 -14.58
N GLU A 234 13.00 -11.32 -14.78
CA GLU A 234 14.05 -10.88 -13.87
C GLU A 234 13.44 -10.42 -12.53
N GLU A 235 12.32 -9.71 -12.59
CA GLU A 235 11.61 -9.23 -11.41
C GLU A 235 10.96 -10.35 -10.61
N VAL A 236 10.42 -11.38 -11.27
CA VAL A 236 9.80 -12.51 -10.57
C VAL A 236 10.83 -13.28 -9.75
N GLU A 237 12.09 -13.32 -10.20
CA GLU A 237 13.17 -13.96 -9.45
C GLU A 237 13.56 -13.16 -8.19
N GLN A 238 13.48 -11.82 -8.24
CA GLN A 238 13.64 -11.00 -7.04
C GLN A 238 12.51 -11.26 -6.04
N VAL A 239 11.26 -11.37 -6.51
CA VAL A 239 10.11 -11.74 -5.66
C VAL A 239 10.32 -13.13 -5.04
N ARG A 240 10.82 -14.10 -5.81
CA ARG A 240 11.16 -15.44 -5.31
C ARG A 240 12.21 -15.39 -4.20
N GLN A 241 13.29 -14.63 -4.38
CA GLN A 241 14.32 -14.43 -3.36
C GLN A 241 13.74 -13.81 -2.08
N ILE A 242 12.89 -12.79 -2.21
CA ILE A 242 12.22 -12.15 -1.08
C ILE A 242 11.34 -13.17 -0.33
N LEU A 243 10.57 -13.99 -1.03
CA LEU A 243 9.75 -15.03 -0.40
C LEU A 243 10.60 -16.12 0.28
N LYS A 244 11.78 -16.47 -0.25
CA LYS A 244 12.70 -17.37 0.47
C LYS A 244 13.14 -16.77 1.81
N ALA A 245 13.42 -15.47 1.86
CA ALA A 245 13.75 -14.76 3.11
C ALA A 245 12.56 -14.71 4.09
N VAL A 246 11.33 -14.58 3.60
CA VAL A 246 10.10 -14.71 4.41
C VAL A 246 10.05 -16.06 5.12
N LEU A 247 10.37 -17.16 4.42
CA LEU A 247 10.40 -18.48 5.05
C LEU A 247 11.46 -18.57 6.15
N GLN A 248 12.68 -18.13 5.87
CA GLN A 248 13.76 -18.16 6.87
C GLN A 248 13.40 -17.34 8.11
N TRP A 249 12.85 -16.14 7.92
CA TRP A 249 12.37 -15.30 9.02
C TRP A 249 11.24 -15.95 9.82
N SER A 250 10.31 -16.65 9.15
CA SER A 250 9.20 -17.33 9.82
C SER A 250 9.67 -18.42 10.80
N MET A 251 10.78 -19.08 10.46
CA MET A 251 11.39 -20.14 11.27
C MET A 251 12.41 -19.61 12.29
N PHE A 252 12.76 -18.32 12.22
CA PHE A 252 13.73 -17.73 13.13
C PHE A 252 13.09 -17.38 14.48
N ILE A 253 13.67 -17.93 15.55
CA ILE A 253 13.25 -17.68 16.92
C ILE A 253 14.41 -16.98 17.61
N THR A 254 14.21 -15.74 18.04
CA THR A 254 15.14 -15.10 18.96
C THR A 254 15.03 -15.79 20.32
N GLU A 255 16.14 -16.30 20.83
CA GLU A 255 16.25 -16.53 22.28
C GLU A 255 16.01 -15.19 22.98
N GLY A 256 15.14 -15.21 23.99
CA GLY A 256 14.61 -14.01 24.65
C GLY A 256 15.66 -13.16 25.36
#